data_AF-A0A4R2NPG0-F1
#
_entry.id   AF-A0A4R2NPG0-F1
#
_cell.length_a   1.000
_cell.length_b   1.000
_cell.length_c   1.000
_cell.angle_alpha   90.00
_cell.angle_beta   90.00
_cell.angle_gamma   90.00
#
_symmetry.space_group_name_H-M   'P 1'
#
loop_
_entity.id
_entity.type
_entity.pdbx_description
1 polymer ?
#
loop_
_entity_poly.entity_id
_entity_poly.type
_entity_poly.pdbx_seq_one_letter_code
_entity_poly.pdbx_strand_id
1 'polypeptide(L)'
;MIYIFLLLLLGVFIQDFRERKVYLWLLIIAFMLSGYLFYQQTIVQLYLLHISMNAVVFLMLILVLFLYSKFKMKLKLSDALGFGDILFFLVFVFGFPVETFLLLFVSSLVFSLILYQVLKPKLSKKTIPLAGLQALFLFLILFINLAFNIVNLYSI
;
A
#
# COMPACT_ATOMS: atom_id res chain seq x y z
N MET A 1 14.21 -12.66 -3.25
CA MET A 1 13.40 -11.81 -2.34
C MET A 1 12.24 -11.13 -3.05
N ILE A 2 12.44 -10.47 -4.20
CA ILE A 2 11.34 -9.82 -4.93
C ILE A 2 10.19 -10.76 -5.33
N TYR A 3 10.50 -11.98 -5.80
CA TYR A 3 9.46 -12.97 -6.14
C TYR A 3 8.58 -13.36 -4.95
N ILE A 4 9.17 -13.47 -3.75
CA ILE A 4 8.43 -13.78 -2.51
C ILE A 4 7.51 -12.60 -2.18
N PHE A 5 8.00 -11.37 -2.32
CA PHE A 5 7.19 -10.18 -2.11
C PHE A 5 6.01 -10.11 -3.09
N LEU A 6 6.21 -10.42 -4.37
CA LEU A 6 5.13 -10.49 -5.37
C LEU A 6 4.07 -11.54 -5.00
N LEU A 7 4.47 -12.73 -4.52
CA LEU A 7 3.53 -13.74 -4.05
C LEU A 7 2.74 -13.28 -2.83
N LEU A 8 3.36 -12.55 -1.90
CA LEU A 8 2.67 -11.98 -0.74
C LEU A 8 1.64 -10.92 -1.16
N LEU A 9 1.97 -10.05 -2.13
CA LEU A 9 1.03 -9.06 -2.65
C LEU A 9 -0.19 -9.72 -3.30
N LEU A 10 0.00 -10.80 -4.06
CA LEU A 10 -1.11 -11.60 -4.58
C LEU A 10 -1.93 -12.25 -3.44
N GLY A 11 -1.27 -12.74 -2.40
CA GLY A 11 -1.93 -13.26 -1.20
C GLY A 11 -2.83 -12.23 -0.52
N VAL A 12 -2.33 -10.99 -0.33
CA VAL A 12 -3.08 -9.86 0.24
C VAL A 12 -4.29 -9.56 -0.65
N PHE A 13 -4.08 -9.46 -1.97
CA PHE A 13 -5.15 -9.20 -2.92
C PHE A 13 -6.25 -10.26 -2.87
N ILE A 14 -5.90 -11.55 -2.92
CA ILE A 14 -6.87 -12.65 -2.94
C ILE A 14 -7.67 -12.69 -1.63
N GLN A 15 -7.00 -12.54 -0.48
CA GLN A 15 -7.65 -12.56 0.83
C GLN A 15 -8.58 -11.36 1.02
N ASP A 16 -8.10 -10.15 0.73
CA ASP A 16 -8.92 -8.95 0.90
C ASP A 16 -10.10 -8.93 -0.07
N PHE A 17 -9.89 -9.34 -1.33
CA PHE A 17 -10.95 -9.36 -2.33
C PHE A 17 -12.06 -10.37 -2.01
N ARG A 18 -11.68 -11.61 -1.63
CA ARG A 18 -12.60 -12.72 -1.37
C ARG A 18 -13.24 -12.65 0.02
N GLU A 19 -12.43 -12.46 1.07
CA GLU A 19 -12.87 -12.60 2.46
C GLU A 19 -13.15 -11.26 3.14
N ARG A 20 -12.61 -10.16 2.61
CA ARG A 20 -12.60 -8.81 3.25
C ARG A 20 -11.87 -8.79 4.57
N LYS A 21 -10.89 -9.68 4.70
CA LYS A 21 -10.01 -9.84 5.85
C LYS A 21 -8.66 -10.26 5.29
N VAL A 22 -7.59 -9.74 5.89
CA VAL A 22 -6.22 -10.14 5.58
C VAL A 22 -5.58 -10.56 6.89
N TYR A 23 -4.81 -11.65 6.88
CA TYR A 23 -4.09 -12.04 8.07
C TYR A 23 -3.01 -11.01 8.43
N LEU A 24 -2.97 -10.63 9.70
CA LEU A 24 -2.03 -9.64 10.22
C LEU A 24 -0.56 -10.02 9.89
N TRP A 25 -0.20 -11.29 10.06
CA TRP A 25 1.16 -11.76 9.78
C TRP A 25 1.55 -11.56 8.31
N LEU A 26 0.61 -11.69 7.37
CA LEU A 26 0.87 -11.51 5.95
C LEU A 26 1.27 -10.06 5.64
N LEU A 27 0.56 -9.11 6.25
CA LEU A 27 0.86 -7.67 6.13
C LEU A 27 2.17 -7.31 6.82
N ILE A 28 2.47 -7.91 7.97
CA ILE A 28 3.74 -7.69 8.68
C ILE A 28 4.93 -8.13 7.82
N ILE A 29 4.85 -9.34 7.26
CA ILE A 29 5.92 -9.85 6.38
C ILE A 29 6.02 -8.99 5.12
N ALA A 30 4.90 -8.54 4.55
CA ALA A 30 4.90 -7.68 3.37
C ALA A 30 5.63 -6.35 3.62
N PHE A 31 5.34 -5.64 4.71
CA PHE A 31 6.02 -4.37 4.96
C PHE A 31 7.50 -4.59 5.31
N MET A 32 7.83 -5.62 6.09
CA MET A 32 9.22 -5.95 6.41
C MET A 32 10.04 -6.27 5.16
N LEU A 33 9.50 -7.06 4.23
CA LEU A 33 10.16 -7.38 2.97
C LEU A 33 10.27 -6.16 2.06
N SER A 34 9.25 -5.30 2.00
CA SER A 34 9.35 -4.05 1.24
C SER A 34 10.48 -3.16 1.76
N GLY A 35 10.58 -3.00 3.08
CA GLY A 35 11.66 -2.24 3.72
C GLY A 35 13.03 -2.84 3.46
N TYR A 36 13.15 -4.16 3.53
CA TYR A 36 14.40 -4.85 3.23
C TYR A 36 14.82 -4.69 1.75
N LEU A 37 13.87 -4.76 0.81
CA LEU A 37 14.16 -4.55 -0.61
C LEU A 37 14.70 -3.14 -0.88
N PHE A 38 14.13 -2.12 -0.24
CA PHE A 38 14.61 -0.75 -0.36
C PHE A 38 15.98 -0.54 0.30
N TYR A 39 16.18 -1.12 1.48
CA TYR A 39 17.46 -1.10 2.19
C TYR A 39 18.60 -1.68 1.35
N GLN A 40 18.35 -2.75 0.59
CA GLN A 40 19.36 -3.38 -0.27
C GLN A 40 19.76 -2.52 -1.47
N GLN A 41 18.97 -1.52 -1.85
CA GLN A 41 19.20 -0.67 -3.03
C GLN A 41 19.81 0.68 -2.68
N THR A 42 19.97 1.00 -1.39
CA THR A 42 20.35 2.34 -0.94
C THR A 42 21.33 2.30 0.23
N ILE A 43 21.96 3.44 0.52
CA ILE A 43 22.83 3.58 1.69
C ILE A 43 21.96 3.83 2.91
N VAL A 44 22.35 3.27 4.06
CA VAL A 44 21.60 3.32 5.34
C VAL A 44 21.13 4.73 5.71
N GLN A 45 21.97 5.75 5.52
CA GLN A 45 21.65 7.14 5.85
C GLN A 45 20.49 7.67 5.00
N LEU A 46 20.53 7.41 3.69
CA LEU A 46 19.46 7.82 2.77
C LEU A 46 18.18 7.03 3.01
N TYR A 47 18.30 5.72 3.25
CA TYR A 47 17.19 4.85 3.62
C TYR A 47 16.41 5.40 4.83
N LEU A 48 17.13 5.72 5.92
CA LEU A 48 16.53 6.28 7.13
C LEU A 48 15.91 7.66 6.89
N LEU A 49 16.54 8.50 6.08
CA LEU A 49 16.01 9.82 5.72
C LEU A 49 14.66 9.69 4.99
N HIS A 50 14.60 8.88 3.93
CA HIS A 50 13.38 8.68 3.16
C HIS A 50 12.25 8.07 3.98
N ILE A 51 12.54 7.05 4.81
CA ILE A 51 11.50 6.47 5.69
C ILE A 51 11.01 7.48 6.71
N SER A 52 11.88 8.32 7.25
CA SER A 52 11.47 9.38 8.19
C SER A 52 10.55 10.38 7.50
N MET A 53 10.87 10.80 6.26
CA MET A 53 10.02 11.67 5.46
C MET A 53 8.67 11.00 5.12
N ASN A 54 8.69 9.74 4.68
CA ASN A 54 7.48 8.97 4.38
C ASN A 54 6.59 8.82 5.62
N ALA A 55 7.19 8.56 6.79
CA ALA A 55 6.47 8.45 8.05
C ALA A 55 5.79 9.76 8.44
N VAL A 56 6.45 10.91 8.24
CA VAL A 56 5.86 12.24 8.45
C VAL A 56 4.65 12.45 7.52
N VAL A 57 4.80 12.16 6.22
CA VAL A 57 3.69 12.27 5.26
C VAL A 57 2.53 11.33 5.63
N PHE A 58 2.84 10.10 6.00
CA PHE A 58 1.86 9.10 6.43
C PHE A 58 1.10 9.55 7.68
N LEU A 59 1.79 10.08 8.70
CA LEU A 59 1.15 10.61 9.90
C LEU A 59 0.24 11.80 9.59
N MET A 60 0.66 12.70 8.68
CA MET A 60 -0.20 13.79 8.20
C MET A 60 -1.46 13.25 7.51
N LEU A 61 -1.32 12.26 6.64
CA LEU A 61 -2.45 11.62 5.95
C LEU A 61 -3.43 10.98 6.96
N ILE A 62 -2.93 10.20 7.92
CA ILE A 62 -3.76 9.58 8.97
C ILE A 62 -4.43 10.65 9.83
N LEU A 63 -3.74 11.75 10.16
CA LEU A 63 -4.33 12.86 10.89
C LEU A 63 -5.48 13.51 10.11
N VAL A 64 -5.29 13.81 8.82
CA VAL A 64 -6.34 14.38 7.98
C VAL A 64 -7.54 13.43 7.89
N LEU A 65 -7.31 12.14 7.68
CA LEU A 65 -8.36 11.12 7.64
C LEU A 65 -9.10 10.98 8.97
N PHE A 66 -8.38 11.06 10.09
CA PHE A 66 -8.96 11.06 11.43
C PHE A 66 -9.86 12.28 11.65
N LEU A 67 -9.37 13.48 11.35
CA LEU A 67 -10.13 14.72 11.46
C LEU A 67 -11.37 14.68 10.57
N TYR A 68 -11.22 14.24 9.32
CA TYR A 68 -12.34 14.12 8.39
C TYR A 68 -13.39 13.12 8.88
N SER A 69 -12.96 11.93 9.31
CA SER A 69 -13.87 10.90 9.83
C SER A 69 -14.63 11.39 11.05
N LYS A 70 -13.93 12.04 11.99
CA LYS A 70 -14.52 12.52 13.25
C LYS A 70 -15.46 13.71 13.04
N PHE A 71 -15.03 14.72 12.29
CA PHE A 71 -15.78 15.98 12.18
C PHE A 71 -16.81 15.97 11.06
N LYS A 72 -16.50 15.38 9.90
CA LYS A 72 -17.39 15.40 8.74
C LYS A 72 -18.30 14.18 8.69
N MET A 73 -17.75 12.98 8.89
CA MET A 73 -18.52 11.73 8.81
C MET A 73 -19.16 11.33 10.14
N LYS A 74 -18.71 11.90 11.26
CA LYS A 74 -19.11 11.52 12.63
C LYS A 74 -18.88 10.04 12.95
N LEU A 75 -17.82 9.46 12.36
CA LEU A 75 -17.41 8.07 12.56
C LEU A 75 -16.08 8.00 13.30
N LYS A 76 -15.81 6.87 13.95
CA LYS A 76 -14.46 6.56 14.43
C LYS A 76 -13.58 6.22 13.23
N LEU A 77 -12.29 6.50 13.32
CA LEU A 77 -11.33 6.18 12.25
C LEU A 77 -11.34 4.68 11.92
N SER A 78 -11.50 3.81 12.93
CA SER A 78 -11.62 2.35 12.76
C SER A 78 -12.82 1.90 11.94
N ASP A 79 -13.87 2.72 11.88
CA ASP A 79 -15.09 2.43 11.11
C ASP A 79 -14.96 2.96 9.67
N ALA A 80 -14.13 3.98 9.47
CA ALA A 80 -13.87 4.60 8.16
C ALA A 80 -12.74 3.89 7.39
N LEU A 81 -11.72 3.39 8.10
CA LEU A 81 -10.55 2.72 7.54
C LEU A 81 -10.23 1.46 8.32
N GLY A 82 -10.05 0.34 7.60
CA GLY A 82 -9.69 -0.92 8.20
C GLY A 82 -8.26 -0.88 8.74
N PHE A 83 -8.02 -1.57 9.86
CA PHE A 83 -6.67 -1.71 10.40
C PHE A 83 -5.70 -2.37 9.39
N GLY A 84 -6.22 -3.29 8.56
CA GLY A 84 -5.46 -3.90 7.46
C GLY A 84 -5.00 -2.90 6.40
N ASP A 85 -5.83 -1.89 6.09
CA ASP A 85 -5.48 -0.85 5.12
C ASP A 85 -4.33 0.02 5.65
N ILE A 86 -4.42 0.43 6.92
CA ILE A 86 -3.37 1.22 7.60
C ILE A 86 -2.05 0.45 7.61
N LEU A 87 -2.08 -0.84 7.91
CA LEU A 87 -0.89 -1.69 7.87
C LEU A 87 -0.34 -1.86 6.45
N PHE A 88 -1.21 -1.97 5.45
CA PHE A 88 -0.78 -2.05 4.06
C PHE A 88 -0.13 -0.74 3.59
N PHE A 89 -0.57 0.42 4.09
CA PHE A 89 0.09 1.69 3.79
C PHE A 89 1.55 1.70 4.26
N LEU A 90 1.89 0.98 5.34
CA LEU A 90 3.28 0.84 5.78
C LEU A 90 4.17 0.13 4.75
N VAL A 91 3.62 -0.73 3.90
CA VAL A 91 4.36 -1.34 2.78
C VAL A 91 4.91 -0.26 1.85
N PHE A 92 4.14 0.80 1.59
CA PHE A 92 4.61 1.92 0.78
C PHE A 92 5.60 2.80 1.55
N VAL A 93 5.33 3.08 2.83
CA VAL A 93 6.17 3.95 3.68
C VAL A 93 7.60 3.41 3.80
N PHE A 94 7.74 2.11 4.01
CA PHE A 94 9.04 1.48 4.18
C PHE A 94 9.67 1.04 2.86
N GLY A 95 8.87 0.85 1.82
CA GLY A 95 9.31 0.21 0.57
C GLY A 95 9.97 1.11 -0.47
N PHE A 96 9.89 2.44 -0.35
CA PHE A 96 10.27 3.33 -1.46
C PHE A 96 10.86 4.68 -1.01
N PRO A 97 11.69 5.34 -1.84
CA PRO A 97 12.02 6.76 -1.71
C PRO A 97 10.76 7.64 -1.69
N VAL A 98 10.87 8.89 -1.23
CA VAL A 98 9.68 9.73 -0.96
C VAL A 98 8.92 10.10 -2.22
N GLU A 99 9.63 10.32 -3.31
CA GLU A 99 9.11 10.64 -4.64
C GLU A 99 8.30 9.46 -5.19
N THR A 100 8.93 8.28 -5.19
CA THR A 100 8.29 7.03 -5.65
C THR A 100 7.15 6.62 -4.73
N PHE A 101 7.29 6.80 -3.41
CA PHE A 101 6.26 6.55 -2.41
C PHE A 101 4.99 7.35 -2.73
N LEU A 102 5.11 8.68 -2.89
CA LEU A 102 3.97 9.56 -3.18
C LEU A 102 3.32 9.18 -4.50
N LEU A 103 4.12 8.97 -5.54
CA LEU A 103 3.61 8.62 -6.86
C LEU A 103 2.84 7.29 -6.82
N LEU A 104 3.47 6.23 -6.33
CA LEU A 104 2.85 4.90 -6.27
C LEU A 104 1.64 4.90 -5.34
N PHE A 105 1.71 5.56 -4.18
CA PHE A 105 0.63 5.60 -3.22
C PHE A 105 -0.61 6.30 -3.80
N VAL A 106 -0.45 7.51 -4.36
CA VAL A 106 -1.57 8.26 -4.96
C VAL A 106 -2.12 7.53 -6.18
N SER A 107 -1.26 7.02 -7.08
CA SER A 107 -1.70 6.24 -8.23
C SER A 107 -2.46 4.98 -7.82
N SER A 108 -2.03 4.29 -6.77
CA SER A 108 -2.73 3.10 -6.26
C SER A 108 -4.12 3.40 -5.70
N LEU A 109 -4.32 4.56 -5.08
CA LEU A 109 -5.62 5.01 -4.57
C LEU A 109 -6.58 5.29 -5.74
N VAL A 110 -6.10 6.02 -6.75
CA VAL A 110 -6.88 6.32 -7.97
C VAL A 110 -7.21 5.02 -8.71
N PHE A 111 -6.24 4.13 -8.88
CA PHE A 111 -6.44 2.80 -9.47
C PHE A 111 -7.50 2.00 -8.71
N SER A 112 -7.41 1.95 -7.38
CA SER A 112 -8.35 1.22 -6.54
C SER A 112 -9.77 1.77 -6.67
N LEU A 113 -9.92 3.10 -6.73
CA LEU A 113 -11.21 3.75 -6.93
C LEU A 113 -11.82 3.41 -8.30
N ILE A 114 -11.05 3.55 -9.38
CA ILE A 114 -11.50 3.26 -10.75
C ILE A 114 -11.88 1.78 -10.87
N LEU A 115 -11.00 0.89 -10.44
CA LEU A 115 -11.22 -0.55 -10.55
C LEU A 115 -12.41 -1.00 -9.70
N TYR A 116 -12.57 -0.44 -8.50
CA TYR A 116 -13.76 -0.68 -7.68
C TYR A 116 -15.05 -0.22 -8.37
N GLN A 117 -15.06 0.96 -9.02
CA GLN A 117 -16.25 1.44 -9.74
C GLN A 117 -16.65 0.53 -10.91
N VAL A 118 -15.69 -0.10 -11.57
CA VAL A 118 -15.93 -1.07 -12.65
C VAL A 118 -16.39 -2.42 -12.09
N LEU A 119 -15.83 -2.85 -10.95
CA LEU A 119 -16.11 -4.16 -10.34
C LEU A 119 -17.33 -4.16 -9.40
N LYS A 120 -17.79 -2.99 -8.93
CA LYS A 120 -18.91 -2.85 -7.99
C LYS A 120 -20.17 -3.65 -8.37
N PRO A 121 -20.62 -3.77 -9.64
CA PRO A 121 -21.86 -4.49 -9.92
C PRO A 121 -21.72 -6.01 -9.74
N LYS A 122 -20.48 -6.52 -9.67
CA LYS A 122 -20.16 -7.94 -9.46
C LYS A 122 -19.81 -8.29 -8.02
N LEU A 123 -19.70 -7.29 -7.13
CA LEU A 123 -19.30 -7.49 -5.75
C LEU A 123 -20.51 -7.70 -4.84
N SER A 124 -20.50 -8.80 -4.08
CA SER A 124 -21.54 -9.12 -3.10
C SER A 124 -21.52 -8.22 -1.86
N LYS A 125 -20.36 -7.64 -1.53
CA LYS A 125 -20.15 -6.74 -0.39
C LYS A 125 -19.90 -5.32 -0.87
N LYS A 126 -20.59 -4.35 -0.24
CA LYS A 126 -20.56 -2.92 -0.63
C LYS A 126 -19.31 -2.14 -0.19
N THR A 127 -18.34 -2.76 0.48
CA THR A 127 -17.10 -2.08 0.90
C THR A 127 -16.01 -2.22 -0.16
N ILE A 128 -15.07 -1.26 -0.19
CA ILE A 128 -13.90 -1.28 -1.08
C ILE A 128 -12.82 -2.15 -0.41
N PRO A 129 -12.26 -3.18 -1.07
CA PRO A 129 -11.12 -3.94 -0.58
C PRO A 129 -9.83 -3.16 -0.90
N LEU A 130 -9.57 -2.09 -0.14
CA LEU A 130 -8.56 -1.09 -0.49
C LEU A 130 -7.15 -1.70 -0.47
N ALA A 131 -6.75 -2.34 0.64
CA ALA A 131 -5.47 -3.03 0.75
C ALA A 131 -5.25 -4.03 -0.40
N GLY A 132 -6.27 -4.79 -0.76
CA GLY A 132 -6.19 -5.76 -1.84
C GLY A 132 -5.96 -5.12 -3.21
N LEU A 133 -6.73 -4.09 -3.56
CA LEU A 133 -6.58 -3.41 -4.85
C LEU A 133 -5.25 -2.65 -4.95
N GLN A 134 -4.77 -2.06 -3.85
CA GLN A 134 -3.43 -1.47 -3.82
C GLN A 134 -2.32 -2.52 -3.92
N ALA A 135 -2.51 -3.70 -3.32
CA ALA A 135 -1.58 -4.82 -3.46
C ALA A 135 -1.52 -5.33 -4.90
N LEU A 136 -2.67 -5.43 -5.59
CA LEU A 136 -2.71 -5.74 -7.01
C LEU A 136 -1.98 -4.68 -7.85
N PHE A 137 -2.20 -3.39 -7.56
CA PHE A 137 -1.50 -2.30 -8.24
C PHE A 137 0.01 -2.42 -8.09
N LEU A 138 0.52 -2.56 -6.85
CA LEU A 138 1.94 -2.73 -6.59
C LEU A 138 2.51 -3.98 -7.27
N PHE A 139 1.77 -5.09 -7.24
CA PHE A 139 2.16 -6.32 -7.93
C PHE A 139 2.36 -6.05 -9.43
N LEU A 140 1.39 -5.42 -10.09
CA LEU A 140 1.46 -5.13 -11.53
C LEU A 140 2.65 -4.22 -11.87
N ILE A 141 2.85 -3.14 -11.13
CA ILE A 141 3.96 -2.21 -11.36
C ILE A 141 5.31 -2.91 -11.18
N LEU A 142 5.50 -3.66 -10.08
CA LEU A 142 6.74 -4.36 -9.81
C LEU A 142 6.99 -5.51 -10.78
N PHE A 143 5.94 -6.22 -11.19
CA PHE A 143 6.04 -7.30 -12.18
C PHE A 143 6.42 -6.77 -13.56
N ILE A 144 5.77 -5.69 -14.03
CA ILE A 144 6.11 -5.03 -15.29
C ILE A 144 7.55 -4.50 -15.22
N ASN A 145 7.92 -3.87 -14.11
CA ASN A 145 9.28 -3.38 -13.92
C ASN A 145 10.32 -4.50 -13.98
N LEU A 146 10.05 -5.64 -13.35
CA LEU A 146 10.92 -6.82 -13.39
C LEU A 146 11.04 -7.42 -14.79
N ALA A 147 9.95 -7.42 -15.57
CA ALA A 147 9.92 -8.01 -16.91
C ALA A 147 10.63 -7.14 -17.95
N PHE A 148 10.53 -5.82 -17.83
CA PHE A 148 10.96 -4.88 -18.88
C PHE A 148 12.06 -3.90 -18.44
N ASN A 149 12.43 -3.85 -17.16
CA ASN A 149 13.44 -2.93 -16.58
C ASN A 149 13.24 -1.46 -17.00
N ILE A 150 11.98 -0.99 -17.01
CA ILE A 150 11.61 0.31 -17.60
C ILE A 150 12.15 1.50 -16.79
N VAL A 151 12.07 1.43 -15.46
CA VAL A 151 12.38 2.55 -14.55
C VAL A 151 13.06 2.01 -13.30
N ASN A 152 14.03 2.72 -12.72
CA ASN A 152 14.52 2.35 -11.39
C ASN A 152 13.55 2.89 -10.32
N LEU A 153 12.76 2.00 -9.71
CA LEU A 153 11.80 2.39 -8.67
C LEU A 153 12.48 2.81 -7.35
N TYR A 154 13.76 2.45 -7.18
CA TYR A 154 14.55 2.74 -5.99
C TYR A 154 15.60 3.83 -6.24
N SER A 155 15.64 4.43 -7.43
CA SER A 155 16.55 5.55 -7.68
C SER A 155 16.13 6.73 -6.83
N ILE A 156 17.10 7.23 -6.06
CA ILE A 156 17.06 8.50 -5.33
C ILE A 156 17.57 9.59 -6.27
#